data_AF-A0A846SSQ8-F1
#
_entry.id   AF-A0A846SSQ8-F1
#
_cell.length_a   1.000
_cell.length_b   1.000
_cell.length_c   1.000
_cell.angle_alpha   90.00
_cell.angle_beta   90.00
_cell.angle_gamma   90.00
#
_symmetry.space_group_name_H-M   'P 1'
#
loop_
_entity.id
_entity.type
_entity.pdbx_description
1 polymer ?
#
loop_
_entity_poly.entity_id
_entity_poly.type
_entity_poly.pdbx_seq_one_letter_code
_entity_poly.pdbx_strand_id
1 'polypeptide(L)'
;MRKELLKYLCCPKCRDDVKLIVVEKKNDDVIRGVLSCDECKSRYPILGGVPVMISSQLLKDFSKTKSNWENWWKKVREKSDIDLYDELWVQAEKNLGGEPLYKKEHFKDKVVLDAGCGTGRYILFRS
;
A
#
# COMPACT_ATOMS: atom_id res chain seq x y z
N MET A 1 2.69 3.00 -9.71
CA MET A 1 3.50 3.71 -8.72
C MET A 1 3.74 5.12 -9.22
N ARG A 2 3.32 6.11 -8.44
CA ARG A 2 3.53 7.51 -8.79
C ARG A 2 4.94 7.97 -8.40
N LYS A 3 5.58 8.76 -9.27
CA LYS A 3 6.99 9.14 -9.13
C LYS A 3 7.27 9.99 -7.89
N GLU A 4 6.32 10.81 -7.46
CA GLU A 4 6.41 11.66 -6.29
C GLU A 4 6.57 10.89 -4.97
N LEU A 5 6.26 9.59 -4.95
CA LEU A 5 6.48 8.75 -3.78
C LEU A 5 7.97 8.51 -3.51
N LEU A 6 8.86 8.71 -4.50
CA LEU A 6 10.30 8.48 -4.32
C LEU A 6 10.90 9.30 -3.17
N LYS A 7 10.36 10.50 -2.89
CA LYS A 7 10.83 11.34 -1.77
C LYS A 7 10.55 10.75 -0.38
N TYR A 8 9.71 9.71 -0.31
CA TYR A 8 9.39 9.00 0.93
C TYR A 8 9.99 7.59 0.98
N LEU A 9 10.68 7.16 -0.08
CA LEU A 9 11.23 5.82 -0.20
C LEU A 9 12.75 5.84 -0.08
N CYS A 10 13.30 4.87 0.64
CA CYS A 10 14.74 4.61 0.70
C CYS A 10 15.01 3.12 0.51
N CYS A 11 16.27 2.75 0.34
CA CYS A 11 16.70 1.37 0.25
C CYS A 11 16.44 0.66 1.60
N PRO A 12 15.65 -0.41 1.66
CA PRO A 12 15.36 -1.11 2.92
C PRO A 12 16.60 -1.80 3.50
N LYS A 13 17.66 -2.03 2.70
CA LYS A 13 18.88 -2.70 3.14
C LYS A 13 19.88 -1.75 3.81
N CYS A 14 20.11 -0.57 3.24
CA CYS A 14 21.14 0.37 3.70
C CYS A 14 20.62 1.78 4.00
N ARG A 15 19.34 2.05 3.80
CA ARG A 15 18.66 3.35 4.00
C ARG A 15 19.11 4.48 3.08
N ASP A 16 19.95 4.21 2.09
CA ASP A 16 20.33 5.17 1.06
C ASP A 16 19.21 5.39 0.03
N ASP A 17 19.34 6.41 -0.80
CA ASP A 17 18.40 6.75 -1.85
C ASP A 17 18.28 5.64 -2.91
N VAL A 18 17.09 5.57 -3.51
CA VAL A 18 16.80 4.66 -4.61
C VAL A 18 16.49 5.44 -5.89
N LYS A 19 17.10 5.03 -6.98
CA LYS A 19 16.87 5.57 -8.33
C LYS A 19 15.83 4.75 -9.06
N LEU A 20 14.90 5.44 -9.72
CA LEU A 20 13.86 4.82 -10.51
C LEU A 20 14.31 4.62 -11.96
N ILE A 21 14.25 3.37 -12.41
CA ILE A 21 14.39 2.96 -13.81
C ILE A 21 13.01 2.55 -14.31
N VAL A 22 12.51 3.26 -15.32
CA VAL A 22 11.16 3.03 -15.86
C VAL A 22 11.23 2.03 -17.02
N VAL A 23 10.36 1.02 -16.99
CA VAL A 23 10.19 0.06 -18.10
C VAL A 23 8.85 0.29 -18.81
N GLU A 24 7.77 0.52 -18.05
CA GLU A 24 6.42 0.74 -18.57
C GLU A 24 5.67 1.75 -17.70
N LYS A 25 4.95 2.67 -18.34
CA LYS A 25 4.06 3.64 -17.70
C LYS A 25 2.66 3.56 -18.29
N LYS A 26 1.67 3.85 -17.45
CA LYS A 26 0.29 4.12 -17.85
C LYS A 26 -0.14 5.40 -17.15
N ASN A 27 -0.39 6.45 -17.93
CA ASN A 27 -0.56 7.82 -17.41
C ASN A 27 0.66 8.22 -16.55
N ASP A 28 0.42 8.77 -15.36
CA ASP A 28 1.47 9.16 -14.40
C ASP A 28 2.02 7.99 -13.57
N ASP A 29 1.44 6.80 -13.70
CA ASP A 29 1.82 5.63 -12.94
C ASP A 29 2.87 4.78 -13.67
N VAL A 30 3.99 4.52 -13.00
CA VAL A 30 4.94 3.48 -13.41
C VAL A 30 4.30 2.12 -13.12
N ILE A 31 4.05 1.33 -14.16
CA ILE A 31 3.44 0.00 -14.06
C ILE A 31 4.52 -1.07 -13.94
N ARG A 32 5.62 -0.92 -14.70
CA ARG A 32 6.81 -1.77 -14.61
C ARG A 32 8.07 -0.92 -14.54
N GLY A 33 9.03 -1.35 -13.73
CA GLY A 33 10.27 -0.63 -13.50
C GLY A 33 11.14 -1.29 -12.45
N VAL A 34 12.22 -0.62 -12.07
CA VAL A 34 13.14 -1.06 -11.01
C VAL A 34 13.53 0.14 -10.16
N LEU A 35 13.48 -0.01 -8.84
CA LEU A 35 14.17 0.87 -7.91
C LEU A 35 15.56 0.30 -7.64
N SER A 36 16.61 1.04 -7.97
CA SER A 36 18.01 0.64 -7.83
C SER A 36 18.69 1.47 -6.76
N CYS A 37 19.36 0.82 -5.81
CA CYS A 37 20.24 1.48 -4.85
C CYS A 37 21.68 1.43 -5.38
N ASP A 38 22.33 2.59 -5.49
CA ASP A 38 23.71 2.65 -5.98
C ASP A 38 24.74 2.27 -4.92
N GLU A 39 24.41 2.40 -3.64
CA GLU A 39 25.32 2.06 -2.53
C GLU A 39 25.44 0.54 -2.36
N CYS A 40 24.34 -0.13 -2.01
CA CYS A 40 24.36 -1.57 -1.75
C CYS A 40 24.01 -2.44 -2.98
N LYS A 41 23.92 -1.82 -4.16
CA LYS A 41 23.62 -2.44 -5.48
C LYS A 41 22.33 -3.27 -5.53
N SER A 42 21.43 -3.08 -4.57
CA SER A 42 20.18 -3.82 -4.49
C SER A 42 19.15 -3.27 -5.49
N ARG A 43 18.34 -4.16 -6.05
CA ARG A 43 17.35 -3.84 -7.08
C ARG A 43 16.00 -4.38 -6.68
N TYR A 44 14.97 -3.53 -6.76
CA TYR A 44 13.60 -3.85 -6.34
C TYR A 44 12.65 -3.65 -7.53
N PRO A 45 12.00 -4.71 -8.03
CA PRO A 45 11.12 -4.59 -9.18
C PRO A 45 9.83 -3.85 -8.81
N ILE A 46 9.29 -3.12 -9.76
CA ILE A 46 7.93 -2.57 -9.73
C ILE A 46 7.07 -3.48 -10.62
N LEU A 47 6.03 -4.09 -10.02
CA LEU A 47 5.13 -5.03 -10.69
C LEU A 47 3.69 -4.54 -10.52
N GLY A 48 2.97 -4.32 -11.62
CA GLY A 48 1.58 -3.84 -11.56
C GLY A 48 1.44 -2.50 -10.83
N GLY A 49 2.49 -1.67 -10.88
CA GLY A 49 2.55 -0.40 -10.17
C GLY A 49 2.85 -0.48 -8.67
N VAL A 50 3.24 -1.64 -8.14
CA VAL A 50 3.63 -1.84 -6.75
C VAL A 50 5.13 -2.13 -6.66
N PRO A 51 5.94 -1.31 -5.96
CA PRO A 51 7.35 -1.61 -5.66
C PRO A 51 7.48 -2.79 -4.69
N VAL A 52 8.21 -3.84 -5.08
CA VAL A 52 8.48 -5.02 -4.25
C VAL A 52 9.84 -4.86 -3.56
N MET A 53 9.85 -4.11 -2.46
CA MET A 53 11.07 -3.71 -1.73
C MET A 53 11.41 -4.63 -0.56
N ILE A 54 11.47 -5.93 -0.82
CA ILE A 54 11.81 -6.97 0.17
C ILE A 54 13.17 -7.58 -0.13
N SER A 55 13.84 -8.10 0.90
CA SER A 55 15.13 -8.77 0.72
C SER A 55 14.97 -10.07 -0.09
N SER A 56 16.02 -10.44 -0.84
CA SER A 56 16.04 -11.68 -1.64
C SER A 56 15.78 -12.94 -0.82
N GLN A 57 16.18 -12.93 0.45
CA GLN A 57 15.94 -14.03 1.38
C GLN A 57 14.45 -14.19 1.72
N LEU A 58 13.73 -13.08 1.91
CA LEU A 58 12.30 -13.08 2.26
C LEU A 58 11.38 -13.25 1.04
N LEU A 59 11.88 -13.03 -0.19
CA LEU A 59 11.11 -13.15 -1.43
C LEU A 59 10.46 -14.52 -1.63
N LYS A 60 11.15 -15.60 -1.26
CA LYS A 60 10.62 -16.97 -1.38
C LYS A 60 9.42 -17.18 -0.48
N ASP A 61 9.53 -16.79 0.79
CA ASP A 61 8.44 -16.92 1.76
C ASP A 61 7.28 -15.98 1.44
N PHE A 62 7.59 -14.77 0.94
CA PHE A 62 6.59 -13.79 0.53
C PHE A 62 5.67 -14.30 -0.58
N SER A 63 6.20 -15.04 -1.55
CA SER A 63 5.38 -15.60 -2.64
C SER A 63 4.29 -16.56 -2.13
N LYS A 64 4.64 -17.41 -1.15
CA LYS A 64 3.70 -18.35 -0.52
C LYS A 64 2.68 -17.61 0.36
N THR A 65 3.14 -16.61 1.12
CA THR A 65 2.27 -15.77 1.95
C THR A 65 1.28 -14.97 1.10
N LYS A 66 1.73 -14.39 -0.02
CA LYS A 66 0.88 -13.63 -0.95
C LYS A 66 -0.25 -14.50 -1.50
N SER A 67 0.06 -15.69 -2.00
CA SER A 67 -0.96 -16.61 -2.53
C SER A 67 -1.96 -17.06 -1.47
N ASN A 68 -1.50 -17.34 -0.25
CA ASN A 68 -2.38 -17.68 0.87
C ASN A 68 -3.29 -16.51 1.23
N TRP A 69 -2.75 -15.29 1.25
CA TRP A 69 -3.48 -14.06 1.54
C TRP A 69 -4.54 -13.76 0.48
N GLU A 70 -4.18 -13.82 -0.81
CA GLU A 70 -5.11 -13.63 -1.92
C GLU A 70 -6.26 -14.64 -1.89
N ASN A 71 -5.96 -15.92 -1.61
CA ASN A 71 -6.99 -16.95 -1.49
C ASN A 71 -7.90 -16.74 -0.28
N TRP A 72 -7.36 -16.27 0.85
CA TRP A 72 -8.17 -15.92 2.02
C TRP A 72 -9.10 -14.76 1.71
N TRP A 73 -8.61 -13.68 1.08
CA TRP A 73 -9.43 -12.53 0.71
C TRP A 73 -10.53 -12.86 -0.29
N LYS A 74 -10.27 -13.73 -1.28
CA LYS A 74 -11.31 -14.22 -2.19
C LYS A 74 -12.42 -14.94 -1.42
N LYS A 75 -12.06 -15.87 -0.52
CA LYS A 75 -13.02 -16.60 0.30
C LYS A 75 -13.81 -15.67 1.23
N VAL A 76 -13.16 -14.66 1.80
CA VAL A 76 -13.84 -13.65 2.63
C VAL A 76 -14.83 -12.86 1.79
N ARG A 77 -14.44 -12.34 0.63
CA ARG A 77 -15.35 -11.59 -0.26
C ARG A 77 -16.49 -12.43 -0.83
N GLU A 78 -16.27 -13.72 -1.07
CA GLU A 78 -17.33 -14.65 -1.52
C GLU A 78 -18.34 -14.97 -0.41
N LYS A 79 -17.88 -15.06 0.85
CA LYS A 79 -18.71 -15.47 1.99
C LYS A 79 -19.30 -14.31 2.79
N SER A 80 -18.79 -13.09 2.60
CA SER A 80 -19.23 -11.91 3.29
C SER A 80 -19.32 -10.76 2.32
N ASP A 81 -20.41 -10.02 2.40
CA ASP A 81 -20.58 -8.75 1.72
C ASP A 81 -19.79 -7.70 2.50
N ILE A 82 -18.45 -7.89 2.57
CA ILE A 82 -17.59 -7.14 3.49
C ILE A 82 -17.55 -5.66 3.13
N ASP A 83 -17.77 -5.33 1.86
CA ASP A 83 -17.90 -3.96 1.40
C ASP A 83 -19.22 -3.35 1.95
N LEU A 84 -20.34 -4.09 1.89
CA LEU A 84 -21.60 -3.69 2.54
C LEU A 84 -21.46 -3.61 4.07
N TYR A 85 -20.77 -4.56 4.70
CA TYR A 85 -20.52 -4.54 6.14
C TYR A 85 -19.64 -3.34 6.53
N ASP A 86 -18.63 -3.01 5.72
CA ASP A 86 -17.79 -1.83 5.89
C ASP A 86 -18.59 -0.54 5.77
N GLU A 87 -19.47 -0.43 4.78
CA GLU A 87 -20.38 0.70 4.63
C GLU A 87 -21.36 0.80 5.81
N LEU A 88 -22.01 -0.31 6.18
CA LEU A 88 -22.95 -0.36 7.30
C LEU A 88 -22.27 -0.06 8.63
N TRP A 89 -21.03 -0.49 8.85
CA TRP A 89 -20.26 -0.14 10.06
C TRP A 89 -19.91 1.33 10.10
N VAL A 90 -19.43 1.90 8.99
CA VAL A 90 -19.14 3.34 8.91
C VAL A 90 -20.44 4.14 9.12
N GLN A 91 -21.57 3.67 8.62
CA GLN A 91 -22.88 4.28 8.87
C GLN A 91 -23.35 4.08 10.31
N ALA A 92 -23.15 2.90 10.90
CA ALA A 92 -23.50 2.61 12.28
C ALA A 92 -22.68 3.45 13.26
N GLU A 93 -21.37 3.63 13.04
CA GLU A 93 -20.53 4.53 13.85
C GLU A 93 -21.06 5.97 13.79
N LYS A 94 -21.42 6.46 12.60
CA LYS A 94 -22.03 7.79 12.42
C LYS A 94 -23.39 7.89 13.12
N ASN A 95 -24.24 6.87 13.00
CA ASN A 95 -25.62 6.87 13.50
C ASN A 95 -25.70 6.64 15.02
N LEU A 96 -24.75 5.91 15.61
CA LEU A 96 -24.67 5.67 17.04
C LEU A 96 -23.99 6.82 17.81
N GLY A 97 -23.68 7.93 17.14
CA GLY A 97 -23.07 9.10 17.77
C GLY A 97 -21.60 8.89 18.16
N GLY A 98 -20.95 7.86 17.62
CA GLY A 98 -19.51 7.71 17.75
C GLY A 98 -18.83 8.80 16.94
N GLU A 99 -18.16 9.74 17.59
CA GLU A 99 -17.28 10.64 16.84
C GLU A 99 -16.20 9.78 16.16
N PRO A 100 -15.94 9.96 14.85
CA PRO A 100 -14.82 9.26 14.22
C PRO A 100 -13.54 9.58 15.00
N LEU A 101 -12.75 8.54 15.30
CA LEU A 101 -11.50 8.66 16.07
C LEU A 101 -10.56 9.75 15.50
N TYR A 102 -10.67 10.03 14.21
CA TYR A 102 -9.93 11.08 13.53
C TYR A 102 -10.87 11.98 12.72
N LYS A 103 -10.67 13.29 12.85
CA LYS A 103 -11.37 14.32 12.06
C LYS A 103 -10.45 14.79 10.92
N LYS A 104 -11.01 15.37 9.84
CA LYS A 104 -10.22 15.83 8.68
C LYS A 104 -9.12 16.81 9.09
N GLU A 105 -9.42 17.66 10.07
CA GLU A 105 -8.53 18.66 10.62
C GLU A 105 -7.27 18.04 11.25
N HIS A 106 -7.35 16.80 11.74
CA HIS A 106 -6.20 16.10 12.28
C HIS A 106 -5.14 15.77 11.21
N PHE A 107 -5.52 15.75 9.94
CA PHE A 107 -4.66 15.44 8.79
C PHE A 107 -4.25 16.66 7.98
N LYS A 108 -4.80 17.84 8.27
CA LYS A 108 -4.49 19.07 7.56
C LYS A 108 -2.98 19.33 7.58
N ASP A 109 -2.42 19.63 6.40
CA ASP A 109 -1.00 19.94 6.19
C ASP A 109 -0.02 18.82 6.58
N LYS A 110 -0.51 17.59 6.81
CA LYS A 110 0.33 16.44 7.15
C LYS A 110 0.52 15.51 5.97
N VAL A 111 1.71 14.92 5.90
CA VAL A 111 1.91 13.68 5.15
C VAL A 111 1.43 12.54 6.03
N VAL A 112 0.54 11.72 5.51
CA VAL A 112 -0.01 10.58 6.24
C VAL A 112 0.42 9.32 5.50
N LEU A 113 0.86 8.32 6.23
CA LEU A 113 1.15 6.97 5.73
C LEU A 113 0.07 6.02 6.23
N ASP A 114 -0.55 5.26 5.33
CA ASP A 114 -1.36 4.11 5.72
C ASP A 114 -0.53 2.82 5.54
N ALA A 115 -0.39 2.06 6.61
CA ALA A 115 0.35 0.80 6.66
C ALA A 115 -0.56 -0.35 7.13
N GLY A 116 -1.83 -0.33 6.70
CA GLY A 116 -2.80 -1.38 7.03
C GLY A 116 -2.66 -2.65 6.17
N CYS A 117 -3.07 -3.78 6.75
CA CYS A 117 -3.32 -5.04 6.04
C CYS A 117 -4.82 -5.33 5.84
N GLY A 118 -5.70 -4.39 6.23
CA GLY A 118 -7.16 -4.55 6.19
C GLY A 118 -7.80 -4.04 4.90
N THR A 119 -9.12 -3.81 4.93
CA THR A 119 -9.94 -3.35 3.78
C THR A 119 -9.66 -1.91 3.35
N GLY A 120 -8.88 -1.14 4.11
CA GLY A 120 -8.68 0.29 3.86
C GLY A 120 -9.86 1.16 4.28
N ARG A 121 -10.76 0.67 5.15
CA ARG A 121 -11.98 1.35 5.64
C ARG A 121 -11.79 2.82 6.05
N TYR A 122 -10.61 3.20 6.56
CA TYR A 122 -10.32 4.57 7.03
C TYR A 122 -9.61 5.46 6.00
N ILE A 123 -9.30 4.96 4.80
CA ILE A 123 -8.64 5.76 3.75
C ILE A 123 -9.55 6.89 3.26
N LEU A 124 -10.88 6.73 3.31
CA LEU A 124 -11.86 7.69 2.80
C LEU A 124 -11.91 9.02 3.57
N PHE A 125 -11.30 9.13 4.76
CA PHE A 125 -11.28 10.35 5.56
C PHE A 125 -10.21 11.37 5.14
N ARG A 126 -9.43 11.08 4.09
CA ARG A 126 -8.29 11.90 3.65
C ARG A 126 -8.60 12.92 2.54
N SER A 127 -9.78 12.91 1.93
CA SER A 127 -10.12 13.78 0.79
C SER A 127 -10.69 15.14 1.18
#